data_AF-A0A2T2VQM3-F1
#
_entry.id   AF-A0A2T2VQM3-F1
#
_cell.length_a   1.000
_cell.length_b   1.000
_cell.length_c   1.000
_cell.angle_alpha   90.00
_cell.angle_beta   90.00
_cell.angle_gamma   90.00
#
_symmetry.space_group_name_H-M   'P 1'
#
loop_
_entity.id
_entity.type
_entity.pdbx_description
1 polymer ?
#
loop_
_entity_poly.entity_id
_entity_poly.type
_entity_poly.pdbx_seq_one_letter_code
_entity_poly.pdbx_strand_id
1 'polypeptide(L)'
;MSLQADPTVIYALKRKNPEMEVRRVLKKDLLIDDPYNTYKIKGLPPGPICVPERAALLAVLNAPYHDYLYMCANPDKPGYHAFARNYAGHLINQRKWTAYLNRRRIYR
;
A
#
# COMPACT_ATOMS: atom_id res chain seq x y z
N MET A 1 -9.50 -4.22 10.61
CA MET A 1 -8.21 -3.56 10.32
C MET A 1 -8.44 -2.51 9.24
N SER A 2 -7.68 -1.42 9.24
CA SER A 2 -7.64 -0.47 8.11
C SER A 2 -6.86 -1.07 6.94
N LEU A 3 -7.16 -0.72 5.69
CA LEU A 3 -6.47 -1.28 4.52
C LEU A 3 -5.07 -0.69 4.32
N GLN A 4 -4.85 0.58 4.70
CA GLN A 4 -3.55 1.26 4.65
C GLN A 4 -2.88 1.19 3.26
N ALA A 5 -3.64 1.51 2.22
CA ALA A 5 -3.16 1.46 0.84
C ALA A 5 -2.82 2.86 0.32
N ASP A 6 -1.55 3.10 0.02
CA ASP A 6 -1.03 4.36 -0.53
C ASP A 6 -1.80 4.91 -1.75
N PRO A 7 -2.23 4.08 -2.73
CA PRO A 7 -2.99 4.59 -3.87
C PRO A 7 -4.27 5.34 -3.49
N THR A 8 -4.91 4.99 -2.37
CA THR A 8 -6.14 5.67 -1.94
C THR A 8 -5.83 7.05 -1.35
N VAL A 9 -4.67 7.22 -0.71
CA VAL A 9 -4.16 8.54 -0.25
C VAL A 9 -3.77 9.40 -1.44
N ILE A 10 -3.08 8.82 -2.44
CA ILE A 10 -2.74 9.54 -3.68
C ILE A 10 -4.00 10.05 -4.37
N TYR A 11 -5.03 9.21 -4.46
CA TYR A 11 -6.33 9.60 -5.01
C TYR A 11 -6.96 10.76 -4.21
N ALA A 12 -6.97 10.69 -2.88
CA ALA A 12 -7.46 11.76 -2.01
C ALA A 12 -6.70 13.08 -2.21
N LEU A 13 -5.38 13.03 -2.32
CA LEU A 13 -4.53 14.20 -2.58
C LEU A 13 -4.85 14.82 -3.94
N LYS A 14 -4.92 14.00 -5.00
CA LYS A 14 -5.23 14.45 -6.36
C LYS A 14 -6.63 15.04 -6.50
N ARG A 15 -7.60 14.57 -5.71
CA ARG A 15 -8.92 15.22 -5.63
C ARG A 15 -8.86 16.65 -5.13
N LYS A 16 -7.91 16.97 -4.24
CA LYS A 16 -7.71 18.34 -3.73
C LYS A 16 -6.77 19.16 -4.62
N ASN A 17 -5.81 18.51 -5.28
CA ASN A 17 -4.86 19.15 -6.20
C ASN A 17 -4.56 18.22 -7.39
N PRO A 18 -5.30 18.34 -8.51
CA PRO A 18 -5.17 17.43 -9.66
C PRO A 18 -3.77 17.38 -10.29
N GLU A 19 -3.04 18.49 -10.27
CA GLU A 19 -1.69 18.63 -10.84
C GLU A 19 -0.59 18.06 -9.93
N MET A 20 -0.94 17.56 -8.75
CA MET A 20 0.05 17.03 -7.80
C MET A 20 0.65 15.71 -8.28
N GLU A 21 1.97 15.71 -8.51
CA GLU A 21 2.73 14.48 -8.69
C GLU A 21 3.20 13.90 -7.35
N VAL A 22 2.71 12.70 -7.01
CA VAL A 22 3.14 11.96 -5.83
C VAL A 22 3.99 10.77 -6.25
N ARG A 23 5.31 10.88 -6.10
CA ARG A 23 6.25 9.77 -6.37
C ARG A 23 6.42 8.81 -5.20
N ARG A 24 6.30 9.34 -3.98
CA ARG A 24 6.34 8.57 -2.73
C ARG A 24 5.41 9.22 -1.72
N VAL A 25 4.58 8.41 -1.07
CA VAL A 25 3.73 8.86 0.03
C VAL A 25 4.59 9.03 1.28
N LEU A 26 4.54 10.22 1.86
CA LEU A 26 5.26 10.57 3.09
C LEU A 26 4.30 10.58 4.28
N LYS A 27 4.86 10.56 5.51
CA LYS A 27 4.06 10.59 6.75
C LYS A 27 3.07 11.76 6.80
N LYS A 28 3.45 12.93 6.27
CA LYS A 28 2.58 14.12 6.21
C LYS A 28 1.36 13.90 5.31
N ASP A 29 1.52 13.13 4.24
CA ASP A 29 0.48 12.89 3.25
C ASP A 29 -0.61 11.96 3.83
N LEU A 30 -0.21 11.03 4.70
CA LEU A 30 -1.10 10.13 5.43
C LEU A 30 -2.06 10.86 6.39
N LEU A 31 -1.76 12.12 6.73
CA LEU A 31 -2.58 12.93 7.64
C LEU A 31 -3.76 13.60 6.93
N ILE A 32 -3.89 13.49 5.61
CA ILE A 32 -5.03 14.05 4.88
C ILE A 32 -6.36 13.57 5.47
N ASP A 33 -7.27 14.50 5.70
CA ASP A 33 -8.65 14.19 6.07
C ASP A 33 -9.50 14.10 4.80
N ASP A 34 -9.86 12.86 4.45
CA ASP A 34 -10.65 12.49 3.28
C ASP A 34 -11.21 11.07 3.46
N PRO A 35 -12.46 10.78 3.04
CA PRO A 35 -13.03 9.43 3.15
C PRO A 35 -12.30 8.36 2.32
N TYR A 36 -11.43 8.73 1.37
CA TYR A 36 -10.58 7.79 0.65
C TYR A 36 -9.28 7.45 1.40
N ASN A 37 -8.96 8.12 2.51
CA ASN A 37 -7.77 7.81 3.29
C ASN A 37 -7.95 6.53 4.11
N THR A 38 -7.56 5.39 3.52
CA THR A 38 -7.64 4.06 4.15
C THR A 38 -6.65 3.85 5.30
N TYR A 39 -5.85 4.87 5.67
CA TYR A 39 -5.11 4.89 6.94
C TYR A 39 -5.98 5.40 8.11
N LYS A 40 -7.03 6.18 7.83
CA LYS A 40 -7.93 6.75 8.84
C LYS A 40 -9.27 6.02 8.93
N ILE A 41 -9.77 5.49 7.82
CA ILE A 41 -11.04 4.75 7.79
C ILE A 41 -10.83 3.23 7.87
N LYS A 42 -11.87 2.52 8.30
CA LYS A 42 -11.95 1.05 8.25
C LYS A 42 -12.81 0.64 7.06
N GLY A 43 -12.43 -0.43 6.37
CA GLY A 43 -13.16 -0.95 5.20
C GLY A 43 -12.72 -0.29 3.89
N LEU A 44 -13.60 -0.37 2.88
CA LEU A 44 -13.38 0.18 1.55
C LEU A 44 -13.68 1.69 1.52
N PRO A 45 -13.00 2.46 0.66
CA PRO A 45 -13.39 3.85 0.38
C PRO A 45 -14.80 3.91 -0.27
N PRO A 46 -15.42 5.11 -0.35
CA PRO A 46 -16.79 5.26 -0.90
C PRO A 46 -16.97 4.80 -2.35
N GLY A 47 -15.89 4.70 -3.12
CA GLY A 47 -15.92 4.28 -4.52
C GLY A 47 -14.54 3.88 -5.03
N PRO A 48 -14.46 3.45 -6.30
CA PRO A 48 -13.19 3.09 -6.93
C PRO A 48 -12.27 4.31 -7.08
N ILE A 49 -10.96 4.05 -7.09
CA ILE A 49 -9.92 5.07 -7.30
C ILE A 49 -9.35 5.07 -8.73
N CYS A 50 -9.68 4.04 -9.51
CA CYS A 50 -9.30 3.87 -10.91
C CYS A 50 -10.27 2.92 -11.62
N VAL A 51 -10.15 2.82 -12.95
CA VAL A 51 -10.84 1.78 -13.72
C VAL A 51 -10.06 0.47 -13.55
N PRO A 52 -10.67 -0.59 -12.99
CA PRO A 52 -9.97 -1.85 -12.78
C PRO A 52 -9.80 -2.62 -14.09
N GLU A 53 -8.67 -3.29 -14.23
CA GLU A 53 -8.46 -4.25 -15.32
C GLU A 53 -9.15 -5.59 -15.02
N ARG A 54 -9.44 -6.36 -16.09
CA ARG A 54 -10.07 -7.69 -15.97
C ARG A 54 -9.31 -8.61 -15.02
N ALA A 55 -7.97 -8.59 -15.06
CA ALA A 55 -7.14 -9.43 -14.19
C ALA A 55 -7.33 -9.09 -12.71
N ALA A 56 -7.43 -7.79 -12.36
CA ALA A 56 -7.67 -7.35 -10.99
C ALA A 56 -9.05 -7.79 -10.49
N LEU A 57 -10.08 -7.68 -11.33
CA LEU A 57 -11.43 -8.15 -11.00
C LEU A 57 -11.44 -9.67 -10.73
N LEU A 58 -10.80 -10.46 -11.61
CA LEU A 58 -10.72 -11.91 -11.43
C LEU A 58 -9.93 -12.32 -10.19
N ALA A 59 -8.88 -11.57 -9.81
CA ALA A 59 -8.10 -11.83 -8.61
C ALA A 59 -8.93 -11.61 -7.32
N VAL A 60 -9.86 -10.65 -7.32
CA VAL A 60 -10.80 -10.44 -6.21
C VAL A 60 -11.85 -11.55 -6.16
N LEU A 61 -12.43 -11.92 -7.31
CA LEU A 61 -13.48 -12.94 -7.39
C LEU A 61 -12.97 -14.35 -7.08
N ASN A 62 -11.71 -14.65 -7.42
CA ASN A 62 -11.09 -15.97 -7.24
C ASN A 62 -9.92 -15.89 -6.25
N ALA A 63 -10.06 -15.08 -5.19
CA ALA A 63 -8.99 -14.89 -4.23
C ALA A 63 -8.63 -16.24 -3.54
N PRO A 64 -7.36 -16.65 -3.54
CA PRO A 64 -6.95 -17.89 -2.86
C PRO A 64 -7.11 -17.73 -1.36
N TYR A 65 -7.51 -18.81 -0.68
CA TYR A 65 -7.58 -18.81 0.77
C TYR A 65 -6.17 -18.74 1.39
N HIS A 66 -5.95 -17.76 2.28
CA HIS A 66 -4.74 -17.64 3.08
C HIS A 66 -4.97 -16.74 4.31
N ASP A 67 -4.09 -16.84 5.31
CA ASP A 67 -4.17 -16.04 6.54
C ASP A 67 -3.22 -14.82 6.54
N TYR A 68 -2.71 -14.41 5.38
CA TYR A 68 -1.82 -13.25 5.29
C TYR A 68 -2.58 -11.94 5.53
N LEU A 69 -2.04 -11.10 6.41
CA LEU A 69 -2.58 -9.79 6.75
C LEU A 69 -1.67 -8.64 6.34
N TYR A 70 -0.39 -8.91 6.12
CA TYR A 70 0.62 -7.91 5.83
C TYR A 70 1.46 -8.33 4.62
N MET A 71 1.92 -7.35 3.85
CA MET A 71 2.88 -7.54 2.79
C MET A 71 3.94 -6.44 2.80
N CYS A 72 5.15 -6.75 2.35
CA CYS A 72 6.23 -5.78 2.15
C CYS A 72 7.00 -6.15 0.88
N ALA A 73 7.65 -5.20 0.21
CA ALA A 73 8.48 -5.51 -0.94
C ALA A 73 9.60 -6.50 -0.56
N ASN A 74 9.82 -7.52 -1.40
CA ASN A 74 10.83 -8.54 -1.14
C ASN A 74 12.19 -8.11 -1.74
N PRO A 75 13.21 -7.81 -0.92
CA PRO A 75 14.52 -7.42 -1.44
C PRO A 75 15.27 -8.57 -2.14
N ASP A 76 14.94 -9.82 -1.81
CA ASP A 76 15.60 -11.02 -2.34
C ASP A 76 14.98 -11.46 -3.68
N LYS A 77 13.75 -11.01 -3.97
CA LYS A 77 13.02 -11.32 -5.20
C LYS A 77 12.35 -10.06 -5.77
N PRO A 78 13.08 -9.25 -6.55
CA PRO A 78 12.55 -8.01 -7.13
C PRO A 78 11.24 -8.25 -7.91
N GLY A 79 10.26 -7.37 -7.72
CA GLY A 79 8.92 -7.49 -8.30
C GLY A 79 7.94 -8.34 -7.49
N TYR A 80 8.37 -8.94 -6.38
CA TYR A 80 7.51 -9.73 -5.51
C TYR A 80 7.38 -9.12 -4.10
N HIS A 81 6.38 -9.60 -3.36
CA HIS A 81 6.15 -9.23 -1.97
C HIS A 81 6.44 -10.40 -1.02
N ALA A 82 6.92 -10.07 0.17
CA ALA A 82 7.01 -10.97 1.31
C ALA A 82 5.76 -10.80 2.18
N PHE A 83 4.97 -11.86 2.32
CA PHE A 83 3.72 -11.88 3.07
C PHE A 83 3.93 -12.32 4.52
N ALA A 84 3.10 -11.81 5.44
CA ALA A 84 3.12 -12.19 6.85
C ALA A 84 1.69 -12.26 7.43
N ARG A 85 1.47 -13.21 8.34
CA ARG A 85 0.18 -13.43 9.02
C ARG A 85 -0.02 -12.50 10.22
N ASN A 86 1.06 -11.95 10.76
CA ASN A 86 1.04 -11.09 11.93
C ASN A 86 2.04 -9.93 11.82
N TYR A 87 1.89 -8.96 12.72
CA TYR A 87 2.67 -7.74 12.71
C TYR A 87 4.16 -7.98 12.98
N ALA A 88 4.52 -8.93 13.86
CA ALA A 88 5.90 -9.26 14.14
C ALA A 88 6.64 -9.77 12.89
N GLY A 89 6.01 -10.66 12.11
CA GLY A 89 6.54 -11.12 10.83
C GLY A 89 6.67 -9.99 9.81
N HIS A 90 5.71 -9.07 9.78
CA HIS A 90 5.79 -7.88 8.93
C HIS A 90 7.00 -6.99 9.30
N LEU A 91 7.26 -6.76 10.59
CA LEU A 91 8.41 -5.96 11.04
C LEU A 91 9.76 -6.58 10.61
N ILE A 92 9.86 -7.92 10.58
CA ILE A 92 11.05 -8.59 10.05
C ILE A 92 11.21 -8.30 8.56
N ASN A 93 10.15 -8.42 7.77
CA ASN A 93 10.17 -8.11 6.33
C ASN A 93 10.50 -6.63 6.08
N GLN A 94 9.91 -5.72 6.86
CA GLN A 94 10.18 -4.29 6.80
C GLN A 94 11.67 -3.99 7.07
N ARG A 95 12.28 -4.59 8.10
CA ARG A 95 13.70 -4.40 8.40
C ARG A 95 14.60 -4.86 7.25
N LYS A 96 14.29 -6.01 6.63
CA LYS A 96 15.01 -6.49 5.44
C LYS A 96 14.94 -5.49 4.30
N TRP A 97 13.73 -4.98 4.01
CA TRP A 97 13.52 -3.98 2.96
C TRP A 97 14.27 -2.67 3.26
N THR A 98 14.17 -2.15 4.48
CA THR A 98 14.89 -0.93 4.91
C THR A 98 16.40 -1.10 4.80
N ALA A 99 16.95 -2.24 5.23
CA ALA A 99 18.38 -2.52 5.11
C ALA A 99 18.82 -2.59 3.63
N TYR A 100 18.01 -3.17 2.75
CA TYR A 100 18.25 -3.20 1.31
C TYR A 100 18.29 -1.79 0.70
N LEU A 101 17.33 -0.92 1.04
CA LEU A 101 17.30 0.48 0.60
C LEU A 101 18.53 1.26 1.10
N ASN A 102 18.87 1.10 2.39
CA ASN A 102 20.03 1.77 3.00
C ASN A 102 21.34 1.37 2.33
N ARG A 103 21.56 0.08 2.04
CA ARG A 103 22.76 -0.38 1.32
C ARG A 103 22.89 0.23 -0.07
N ARG A 104 21.76 0.54 -0.72
CA ARG A 104 21.69 1.17 -2.04
C ARG A 104 21.63 2.70 -1.98
N ARG A 105 21.68 3.30 -0.78
CA ARG A 105 21.55 4.75 -0.56
C ARG A 105 20.27 5.34 -1.14
N ILE A 106 19.17 4.57 -1.12
CA ILE A 106 17.85 5.00 -1.58
C ILE A 106 17.07 5.52 -0.38
N TYR A 107 17.11 6.84 -0.17
CA TYR A 107 16.47 7.48 0.98
C TYR A 107 15.11 8.10 0.66
N ARG A 108 14.83 8.31 -0.63
CA ARG A 108 13.59 8.89 -1.14
C ARG A 108 12.91 7.95 -2.11
#